data_AF-A0A3S0STY8-F1
#
_entry.id   AF-A0A3S0STY8-F1
#
_cell.length_a   1.000
_cell.length_b   1.000
_cell.length_c   1.000
_cell.angle_alpha   90.00
_cell.angle_beta   90.00
_cell.angle_gamma   90.00
#
_symmetry.space_group_name_H-M   'P 1'
#
loop_
_entity.id
_entity.type
_entity.pdbx_description
1 polymer ?
#
loop_
_entity_poly.entity_id
_entity_poly.type
_entity_poly.pdbx_seq_one_letter_code
_entity_poly.pdbx_strand_id
1 'polypeptide(L)' 'MTITESIKFNKLQEENEKLKKELAEKDKELVKLKQQILFKEDFDEYCQYVNGRREDTYIIKDKSLYKKLPSKDVK' A
#
# COMPACT_ATOMS: atom_id res chain seq x y z
N MET A 1 -33.02 -31.01 1.52
CA MET A 1 -32.01 -30.61 0.54
C MET A 1 -31.84 -31.76 -0.43
N THR A 2 -32.03 -31.52 -1.72
CA THR A 2 -31.80 -32.54 -2.76
C THR A 2 -30.30 -32.69 -3.04
N ILE A 3 -29.86 -33.84 -3.53
CA ILE A 3 -28.43 -34.11 -3.84
C ILE A 3 -27.87 -33.01 -4.78
N THR A 4 -28.68 -32.54 -5.72
CA THR A 4 -28.36 -31.45 -6.65
C THR A 4 -28.18 -30.10 -5.96
N GLU A 5 -29.01 -29.77 -4.97
CA GLU A 5 -28.85 -28.56 -4.15
C GLU A 5 -27.56 -28.60 -3.31
N SER A 6 -27.23 -29.75 -2.71
CA SER A 6 -25.99 -29.93 -1.95
C SER A 6 -24.74 -29.76 -2.83
N ILE A 7 -24.74 -30.32 -4.05
CA ILE A 7 -23.62 -30.14 -5.01
C ILE A 7 -23.47 -28.67 -5.41
N LYS A 8 -24.58 -27.97 -5.68
CA LYS A 8 -24.56 -26.54 -6.02
C LYS A 8 -24.04 -25.70 -4.86
N PHE A 9 -24.44 -26.02 -3.64
CA PHE A 9 -23.98 -25.35 -2.42
C PHE A 9 -22.46 -25.51 -2.22
N ASN A 10 -21.94 -26.72 -2.36
CA ASN A 10 -20.50 -26.98 -2.20
C ASN A 10 -19.66 -26.19 -3.21
N LYS A 11 -20.09 -26.14 -4.48
CA LYS A 11 -19.41 -25.33 -5.51
C LYS A 11 -19.40 -23.84 -5.18
N LEU A 12 -20.54 -23.30 -4.72
CA LEU A 12 -20.64 -21.91 -4.30
C LEU A 12 -19.76 -21.62 -3.07
N GLN A 13 -19.61 -22.57 -2.16
CA GLN A 13 -18.73 -22.43 -1.01
C GLN A 13 -17.25 -22.38 -1.44
N GLU A 14 -16.82 -23.26 -2.34
CA GLU A 14 -15.46 -23.24 -2.89
C GLU A 14 -15.14 -21.94 -3.63
N GLU A 15 -16.07 -21.44 -4.46
CA GLU A 15 -15.91 -20.15 -5.15
C GLU A 15 -15.81 -18.99 -4.16
N ASN A 16 -16.66 -18.97 -3.12
CA ASN A 16 -16.61 -17.94 -2.08
C ASN A 16 -15.28 -17.95 -1.31
N GLU A 17 -14.70 -19.12 -1.03
CA GLU A 17 -13.40 -19.21 -0.38
C GLU A 17 -12.26 -18.70 -1.27
N LYS A 18 -12.30 -19.01 -2.56
CA LYS A 18 -11.32 -18.48 -3.54
C LYS A 18 -11.40 -16.96 -3.62
N LEU A 19 -12.60 -16.41 -3.77
CA LEU A 19 -12.82 -14.96 -3.84
C LEU A 19 -12.36 -14.24 -2.58
N LYS A 20 -12.59 -14.82 -1.39
CA LYS A 20 -12.08 -14.25 -0.13
C LYS A 20 -10.55 -14.18 -0.08
N LYS A 21 -9.86 -15.20 -0.60
CA LYS A 21 -8.39 -15.19 -0.67
C LYS A 21 -7.88 -14.12 -1.62
N GLU A 22 -8.47 -14.02 -2.81
CA GLU A 22 -8.12 -12.97 -3.79
C GLU A 22 -8.38 -11.56 -3.25
N LEU A 23 -9.50 -11.35 -2.54
CA LEU A 23 -9.80 -10.09 -1.86
C LEU A 23 -8.72 -9.72 -0.85
N ALA A 24 -8.32 -10.67 0.00
CA ALA A 24 -7.29 -10.43 1.01
C ALA A 24 -5.90 -10.12 0.41
N GLU A 25 -5.58 -10.71 -0.75
CA GLU A 25 -4.35 -10.37 -1.48
C GLU A 25 -4.41 -8.97 -2.08
N LYS A 26 -5.53 -8.62 -2.74
CA LYS A 26 -5.73 -7.29 -3.31
C LYS A 26 -5.73 -6.19 -2.26
N ASP A 27 -6.31 -6.43 -1.08
CA ASP A 27 -6.27 -5.47 0.04
C ASP A 27 -4.83 -5.20 0.49
N LYS A 28 -3.97 -6.22 0.56
CA LYS A 28 -2.55 -6.04 0.90
C LYS A 28 -1.80 -5.23 -0.16
N GLU A 29 -2.07 -5.48 -1.44
CA GLU A 29 -1.47 -4.71 -2.54
C GLU A 29 -1.94 -3.26 -2.51
N LEU A 30 -3.22 -3.02 -2.27
CA LEU A 30 -3.82 -1.69 -2.21
C LEU A 30 -3.23 -0.87 -1.05
N VAL A 31 -3.00 -1.49 0.12
CA VAL A 31 -2.30 -0.83 1.24
C VAL A 31 -0.87 -0.45 0.85
N LYS A 32 -0.13 -1.33 0.17
CA LYS A 32 1.25 -1.02 -0.30
C LYS A 32 1.26 0.11 -1.31
N LEU A 33 0.35 0.10 -2.28
CA LEU A 33 0.25 1.15 -3.31
C LEU A 33 -0.13 2.50 -2.70
N LYS A 34 -1.08 2.53 -1.76
CA LYS A 34 -1.42 3.76 -1.03
C LYS A 34 -0.23 4.33 -0.28
N GLN A 35 0.58 3.48 0.36
CA GLN A 35 1.81 3.94 1.03
C GLN A 35 2.84 4.49 0.04
N GLN A 36 2.99 3.88 -1.14
CA GLN A 36 3.88 4.40 -2.18
C GLN A 36 3.41 5.73 -2.78
N ILE A 37 2.10 5.90 -2.99
CA ILE A 37 1.53 7.16 -3.49
C ILE A 37 1.73 8.25 -2.46
N LEU A 38 1.37 7.99 -1.20
CA LEU A 38 1.58 8.92 -0.10
C LEU A 38 3.05 9.34 -0.04
N PHE A 39 3.98 8.39 -0.11
CA PHE A 39 5.42 8.68 -0.18
C PHE A 39 5.77 9.66 -1.31
N LYS A 40 5.26 9.49 -2.53
CA LYS A 40 5.58 10.41 -3.65
C LYS A 40 5.03 11.82 -3.46
N GLU A 41 3.88 11.98 -2.82
CA GLU A 41 3.21 13.28 -2.63
C GLU A 41 3.66 14.03 -1.37
N ASP A 42 4.19 13.31 -0.38
CA ASP A 42 4.61 13.86 0.92
C ASP A 42 6.04 14.39 0.96
N PHE A 43 6.83 14.26 -0.11
CA PHE A 43 8.11 14.97 -0.18
C PHE A 43 7.91 16.38 -0.70
N ASP A 44 8.26 17.35 0.13
CA ASP A 44 8.56 18.69 -0.35
C ASP A 44 10.04 18.81 -0.67
N GLU A 45 10.30 19.50 -1.77
CA GLU A 45 11.62 20.03 -2.09
C GLU A 45 11.92 21.16 -1.09
N TYR A 46 12.93 20.93 -0.27
CA TYR A 46 13.39 21.86 0.74
C TYR A 46 14.78 22.38 0.36
N CYS A 47 14.83 23.67 0.08
CA CYS A 47 16.07 24.39 -0.22
C CYS A 47 16.58 25.06 1.06
N GLN A 48 17.82 24.77 1.45
CA GLN A 48 18.53 25.49 2.50
C GLN A 48 19.85 26.07 1.99
N TYR A 49 20.29 27.16 2.61
CA TYR A 49 21.61 27.73 2.34
C TYR A 49 22.56 27.39 3.48
N VAL A 50 23.60 26.62 3.19
CA VAL A 50 24.65 26.25 4.15
C VAL A 50 25.97 26.84 3.64
N ASN A 51 26.61 27.69 4.45
CA ASN A 51 27.86 28.36 4.10
C ASN A 51 27.85 29.06 2.73
N GLY A 52 26.73 29.69 2.37
CA GLY A 52 26.57 30.41 1.09
C GLY A 52 26.33 29.53 -0.14
N ARG A 53 26.18 28.21 0.03
CA ARG A 53 25.80 27.28 -1.04
C ARG A 53 24.36 26.84 -0.86
N ARG A 54 23.63 26.75 -1.98
CA ARG A 54 22.29 26.16 -2.03
C ARG A 54 22.42 24.65 -1.95
N GLU A 55 21.74 24.06 -0.97
CA GLU A 55 21.56 22.62 -0.83
C GLU A 55 20.07 22.31 -0.95
N ASP A 56 19.71 21.58 -2.00
CA ASP A 56 18.35 21.08 -2.20
C ASP A 56 18.23 19.68 -1.59
N THR A 57 17.24 19.49 -0.73
CA THR A 57 16.98 18.22 -0.02
C THR A 57 15.49 17.91 -0.04
N TYR A 58 15.11 16.64 0.13
CA TYR A 58 13.70 16.25 0.22
C TYR A 58 13.33 15.96 1.67
N ILE A 59 12.27 16.62 2.15
CA ILE A 59 11.74 16.45 3.50
C ILE A 59 10.30 15.92 3.43
N ILE A 60 9.99 14.97 4.31
CA ILE A 60 8.64 14.44 4.47
C ILE A 60 7.79 15.46 5.24
N LYS A 61 6.66 15.89 4.65
CA LYS A 61 5.69 16.84 5.25
C LYS A 61 5.21 16.39 6.61
N ASP A 62 4.66 15.17 6.68
CA ASP A 62 4.11 14.61 7.91
C ASP A 62 4.65 13.21 8.21
N LYS A 63 5.57 13.14 9.17
CA LYS A 63 6.19 11.89 9.60
C LYS A 63 5.24 10.99 10.40
N SER A 64 4.12 11.52 10.91
CA SER A 64 3.16 10.77 11.73
C SER A 64 2.31 9.80 10.91
N LEU A 65 2.18 10.04 9.60
CA LEU A 65 1.42 9.21 8.66
C LEU A 65 2.10 7.87 8.35
N TYR A 66 3.38 7.71 8.71
CA TYR A 66 4.18 6.53 8.36
C TYR A 66 4.43 5.64 9.58
N LYS A 67 3.81 4.46 9.60
CA LYS A 67 4.09 3.42 10.62
C LYS A 67 5.53 2.88 10.55
N LYS A 68 6.14 2.90 9.37
CA LYS A 68 7.56 2.61 9.13
C LYS A 68 8.01 3.47 7.96
N LEU A 69 9.04 4.29 8.17
CA LEU A 69 9.66 5.05 7.10
C LEU A 69 10.25 4.06 6.08
N PRO A 70 9.94 4.18 4.79
CA PRO A 70 10.66 3.44 3.75
C PRO A 70 12.15 3.77 3.88
N SER A 71 13.03 2.75 3.90
CA SER A 71 14.47 3.03 3.86
C SER A 71 14.77 3.81 2.59
N LYS A 72 15.61 4.84 2.70
CA LYS A 72 16.17 5.56 1.55
C LYS A 72 17.14 4.65 0.81
N ASP A 73 16.65 3.56 0.23
CA ASP A 73 17.37 2.84 -0.81
C ASP A 73 16.85 3.36 -2.15
N VAL A 74 17.16 4.64 -2.41
CA VAL A 74 17.11 5.21 -3.74
C VAL A 74 18.32 4.61 -4.47
N LYS A 75 18.03 3.69 -5.39
CA LYS A 75 19.00 2.99 -6.24
C LYS A 75 19.85 3.94 -7.08
#